data_AF-A0A969BR86-F1
#
_entry.id   AF-A0A969BR86-F1
#
_cell.length_a   1.000
_cell.length_b   1.000
_cell.length_c   1.000
_cell.angle_alpha   90.00
_cell.angle_beta   90.00
_cell.angle_gamma   90.00
#
_symmetry.space_group_name_H-M   'P 1'
#
loop_
_entity.id
_entity.type
_entity.pdbx_description
1 polymer ?
#
loop_
_entity_poly.entity_id
_entity_poly.type
_entity_poly.pdbx_seq_one_letter_code
_entity_poly.pdbx_strand_id
1 'polypeptide(L)'
;MSRDRLPEDFAKPVFQLEKNTPTIVQTKLGWHLVEITARKPAEPRTFQQAEPEIHSALEAIKRRQAVNDLRTQLRKSMSEKIRVF
;
A
#
# COMPACT_ATOMS: atom_id res chain seq x y z
N MET A 1 -2.27 11.23 9.50
CA MET A 1 -2.65 10.58 8.23
C MET A 1 -1.47 10.65 7.28
N SER A 2 -0.86 9.52 6.92
CA SER A 2 0.24 9.47 5.94
C SER A 2 -0.31 9.28 4.53
N ARG A 3 0.44 9.75 3.52
CA ARG A 3 0.05 9.68 2.11
C ARG A 3 -0.28 8.24 1.66
N ASP A 4 0.44 7.26 2.20
CA ASP A 4 0.29 5.83 1.85
C ASP A 4 -0.98 5.17 2.43
N ARG A 5 -1.63 5.80 3.40
CA ARG A 5 -2.89 5.29 3.97
C ARG A 5 -4.13 5.79 3.24
N LEU A 6 -3.96 6.66 2.25
CA LEU A 6 -5.05 7.29 1.51
C LEU A 6 -5.04 6.82 0.04
N PRO A 7 -6.21 6.63 -0.57
CA PRO A 7 -6.31 6.40 -2.01
C PRO A 7 -5.59 7.49 -2.81
N GLU A 8 -4.90 7.12 -3.88
CA GLU A 8 -4.09 8.08 -4.66
C GLU A 8 -4.91 9.26 -5.21
N ASP A 9 -6.15 9.00 -5.59
CA ASP A 9 -7.13 9.97 -6.10
C ASP A 9 -7.57 10.98 -5.04
N PHE A 10 -7.46 10.63 -3.75
CA PHE A 10 -7.67 11.56 -2.64
C PHE A 10 -6.37 12.22 -2.18
N ALA A 11 -5.28 11.45 -2.06
CA ALA A 11 -4.03 11.92 -1.48
C ALA A 11 -3.35 12.99 -2.34
N LYS A 12 -3.33 12.86 -3.67
CA LYS A 12 -2.69 13.85 -4.56
C LYS A 12 -3.29 15.26 -4.41
N PRO A 13 -4.60 15.49 -4.58
CA PRO A 13 -5.18 16.82 -4.46
C PRO A 13 -5.07 17.37 -3.04
N VAL A 14 -5.38 16.58 -2.00
CA VAL A 14 -5.34 17.01 -0.60
C VAL A 14 -3.94 17.47 -0.15
N PHE A 15 -2.88 16.80 -0.63
CA PHE A 15 -1.49 17.20 -0.36
C PHE A 15 -0.97 18.33 -1.28
N GLN A 16 -1.78 18.88 -2.17
CA GLN A 16 -1.47 20.07 -2.97
C GLN A 16 -2.25 21.32 -2.53
N LEU A 17 -3.37 21.14 -1.83
CA LEU A 17 -4.19 22.26 -1.34
C LEU A 17 -3.45 23.16 -0.36
N GLU A 18 -3.80 24.45 -0.42
CA GLU A 18 -3.42 25.46 0.57
C GLU A 18 -4.12 25.22 1.91
N LYS A 19 -3.51 25.76 2.98
CA LYS A 19 -4.08 25.68 4.33
C LYS A 19 -5.30 26.59 4.44
N ASN A 20 -6.30 26.15 5.20
CA ASN A 20 -7.52 26.90 5.50
C ASN A 20 -8.37 27.26 4.27
N THR A 21 -8.25 26.51 3.17
CA THR A 21 -9.09 26.68 1.98
C THR A 21 -9.99 25.46 1.81
N PRO A 22 -11.31 25.58 2.08
CA PRO A 22 -12.26 24.49 1.86
C PRO A 22 -12.37 24.19 0.37
N THR A 23 -12.07 22.94 -0.02
CA THR A 23 -12.09 22.51 -1.43
C THR A 23 -12.84 21.20 -1.59
N ILE A 24 -13.57 21.07 -2.69
CA ILE A 24 -14.27 19.84 -3.05
C ILE A 24 -13.35 18.95 -3.91
N VAL A 25 -13.18 17.69 -3.51
CA VAL A 25 -12.39 16.67 -4.19
C VAL A 25 -13.29 15.51 -4.62
N GLN A 26 -13.24 15.14 -5.90
CA GLN A 26 -13.92 13.98 -6.43
C GLN A 26 -12.99 12.76 -6.40
N THR A 27 -13.45 11.67 -5.81
CA THR A 27 -12.75 10.37 -5.79
C THR A 27 -13.68 9.28 -6.32
N LYS A 28 -13.17 8.05 -6.45
CA LYS A 28 -14.01 6.89 -6.83
C LYS A 28 -15.16 6.62 -5.86
N LEU A 29 -15.08 7.12 -4.62
CA LEU A 29 -16.11 6.97 -3.60
C LEU A 29 -17.16 8.09 -3.65
N GLY A 30 -16.95 9.14 -4.45
CA GLY A 30 -17.85 10.29 -4.57
C GLY A 30 -17.18 11.61 -4.24
N TRP A 31 -17.94 12.56 -3.69
CA TRP A 31 -17.51 13.93 -3.43
C TRP A 31 -17.10 14.12 -1.97
N HIS A 32 -15.95 14.75 -1.75
CA HIS A 32 -15.38 15.01 -0.42
C HIS A 32 -15.13 16.51 -0.27
N LEU A 33 -15.66 17.14 0.78
CA LEU A 33 -15.28 18.50 1.17
C LEU A 33 -14.10 18.40 2.16
N VAL A 34 -12.97 19.03 1.82
CA VAL A 34 -11.74 18.93 2.61
C VAL A 34 -11.19 20.31 2.91
N GLU A 35 -10.82 20.52 4.16
CA GLU A 35 -10.10 21.70 4.63
C GLU A 35 -8.81 21.26 5.33
N ILE A 36 -7.67 21.85 4.94
CA ILE A 36 -6.37 21.52 5.50
C ILE A 36 -6.09 22.45 6.69
N THR A 37 -6.22 21.93 7.90
CA THR A 37 -5.95 22.67 9.15
C THR A 37 -4.46 22.76 9.47
N ALA A 38 -3.69 21.70 9.17
CA ALA A 38 -2.24 21.66 9.38
C ALA A 38 -1.56 20.66 8.46
N ARG A 39 -0.28 20.91 8.14
CA ARG A 39 0.59 19.97 7.40
C ARG A 39 1.94 19.88 8.09
N LYS A 40 2.37 18.65 8.40
CA LYS A 40 3.75 18.36 8.79
C LYS A 40 4.59 18.10 7.52
N PRO A 41 5.75 18.74 7.33
CA PRO A 41 6.63 18.43 6.22
C PRO A 41 7.09 16.97 6.28
N ALA A 42 7.31 16.37 5.11
CA ALA A 42 7.87 15.04 5.03
C ALA A 42 9.33 15.09 5.48
N GLU A 43 9.62 14.56 6.67
CA GLU A 43 10.99 14.35 7.13
C GLU A 43 11.47 13.02 6.53
N PRO A 44 12.48 13.02 5.65
CA PRO A 44 13.04 11.78 5.13
C PRO A 44 13.65 11.01 6.31
N ARG A 45 13.13 9.81 6.56
CA ARG A 45 13.71 8.90 7.55
C ARG A 45 15.11 8.50 7.10
N THR A 46 16.04 8.39 8.04
CA THR A 46 17.36 7.83 7.76
C THR A 46 17.24 6.33 7.51
N PHE A 47 18.21 5.75 6.77
CA PHE A 47 18.23 4.31 6.51
C PHE A 47 18.15 3.49 7.80
N GLN A 48 18.93 3.86 8.83
CA GLN A 48 18.94 3.19 10.14
C GLN A 48 17.56 3.16 10.81
N GLN A 49 16.74 4.20 10.63
CA GLN A 49 15.37 4.24 11.18
C GLN A 49 14.39 3.39 10.37
N ALA A 50 14.64 3.21 9.08
CA ALA A 50 13.79 2.45 8.17
C ALA A 50 14.22 0.97 8.05
N GLU A 51 15.46 0.64 8.38
CA GLU A 51 16.06 -0.70 8.30
C GLU A 51 15.17 -1.81 8.88
N PRO A 52 14.64 -1.73 10.12
CA PRO A 52 13.80 -2.81 10.66
C PRO A 52 12.49 -2.99 9.87
N GLU A 53 11.92 -1.90 9.36
CA GLU A 53 10.70 -1.92 8.54
C GLU A 53 10.97 -2.54 7.17
N ILE A 54 12.11 -2.19 6.55
CA ILE A 54 12.56 -2.73 5.26
C ILE A 54 12.82 -4.23 5.38
N HIS A 55 13.53 -4.67 6.40
CA HIS A 55 13.80 -6.10 6.63
C HIS A 55 12.51 -6.91 6.80
N SER A 56 11.60 -6.43 7.65
CA SER A 56 10.28 -7.06 7.86
C SER A 56 9.47 -7.14 6.55
N ALA A 57 9.46 -6.07 5.76
CA ALA A 57 8.78 -6.07 4.46
C ALA A 57 9.39 -7.08 3.47
N LEU A 58 10.72 -7.15 3.39
CA LEU A 58 11.43 -8.10 2.52
C LEU A 58 11.19 -9.55 2.93
N GLU A 59 11.18 -9.85 4.23
CA GLU A 59 10.85 -11.17 4.75
C GLU A 59 9.42 -11.59 4.38
N ALA A 60 8.45 -10.68 4.53
CA ALA A 60 7.06 -10.93 4.17
C ALA A 60 6.90 -11.21 2.67
N ILE A 61 7.59 -10.45 1.82
CA ILE A 61 7.58 -10.65 0.36
C ILE A 61 8.17 -12.02 0.01
N LYS A 62 9.35 -12.35 0.53
CA LYS A 62 10.01 -13.63 0.26
C LYS A 62 9.20 -14.82 0.77
N ARG A 63 8.60 -14.70 1.96
CA ARG A 63 7.70 -15.74 2.51
C ARG A 63 6.53 -16.00 1.57
N ARG A 64 5.88 -14.93 1.07
CA ARG A 64 4.75 -15.07 0.14
C ARG A 64 5.16 -15.73 -1.18
N GLN A 65 6.34 -15.39 -1.71
CA GLN A 65 6.91 -16.02 -2.90
C GLN A 65 7.16 -17.52 -2.67
N ALA A 66 7.86 -17.88 -1.59
CA ALA A 66 8.17 -19.27 -1.27
C ALA A 66 6.91 -20.15 -1.12
N VAL A 67 5.85 -19.62 -0.50
CA VAL A 67 4.56 -20.32 -0.38
C VAL A 67 3.91 -20.52 -1.75
N ASN A 68 3.97 -19.52 -2.63
CA ASN A 68 3.43 -19.63 -3.99
C ASN A 68 4.22 -20.63 -4.85
N ASP A 69 5.54 -20.65 -4.70
CA ASP A 69 6.42 -21.58 -5.41
C ASP A 69 6.17 -23.01 -4.95
N LEU A 70 6.11 -23.25 -3.63
CA LEU A 70 5.75 -24.54 -3.06
C LEU A 70 4.37 -25.01 -3.55
N ARG A 71 3.36 -24.12 -3.51
CA ARG A 71 2.03 -24.44 -4.03
C ARG A 71 2.06 -24.84 -5.50
N THR A 72 2.88 -24.18 -6.30
CA THR A 72 3.02 -24.46 -7.73
C THR A 72 3.72 -25.80 -7.96
N GLN A 73 4.77 -26.10 -7.20
CA GLN A 73 5.47 -27.38 -7.24
C GLN A 73 4.56 -28.54 -6.85
N LEU A 74 3.79 -28.40 -5.75
CA LEU A 74 2.83 -29.41 -5.31
C LEU A 74 1.72 -29.65 -6.34
N ARG A 75 1.22 -28.59 -6.99
CA ARG A 75 0.24 -28.76 -8.08
C ARG A 75 0.83 -29.52 -9.26
N LYS A 76 2.08 -29.24 -9.65
CA LYS A 76 2.74 -29.96 -10.74
C LYS A 76 2.98 -31.44 -10.39
N SER A 77 3.41 -31.75 -9.17
CA SER A 77 3.67 -33.13 -8.75
C SER A 77 2.39 -33.96 -8.55
N MET A 78 1.27 -33.32 -8.16
CA MET A 78 -0.01 -34.01 -7.97
C MET A 78 -0.94 -33.96 -9.19
N SER A 79 -0.62 -33.18 -10.22
CA SER A 79 -1.37 -33.07 -11.48
C SER A 79 -1.61 -34.44 -12.14
N GLU A 80 -0.68 -35.39 -12.02
CA GLU A 80 -0.83 -36.74 -12.58
C GLU A 80 -1.84 -37.63 -11.82
N LYS A 81 -2.26 -37.23 -10.60
CA LYS A 81 -3.16 -38.01 -9.74
C LYS A 81 -4.59 -37.45 -9.64
N ILE A 82 -4.91 -36.32 -10.25
CA ILE A 82 -6.27 -35.76 -10.24
C ILE A 82 -7.10 -36.47 -11.33
N ARG A 83 -7.62 -37.66 -11.04
CA ARG A 83 -8.74 -38.23 -11.79
C ARG A 83 -10.02 -37.60 -11.27
N VAL A 84 -10.59 -36.69 -12.06
CA VAL A 84 -11.98 -36.29 -11.89
C VAL A 84 -12.81 -37.40 -12.54
N PHE A 85 -13.58 -38.13 -11.74
CA PHE A 85 -14.59 -39.08 -12.20
C PHE A 85 -15.88 -38.34 -12.56
#